data_AF-A0A9E5B0J0-F1
#
_entry.id   AF-A0A9E5B0J0-F1
#
_cell.length_a   1.000
_cell.length_b   1.000
_cell.length_c   1.000
_cell.angle_alpha   90.00
_cell.angle_beta   90.00
_cell.angle_gamma   90.00
#
_symmetry.space_group_name_H-M   'P 1'
#
loop_
_entity.id
_entity.type
_entity.pdbx_description
1 polymer ?
#
loop_
_entity_poly.entity_id
_entity_poly.type
_entity_poly.pdbx_seq_one_letter_code
_entity_poly.pdbx_strand_id
1 'polypeptide(L)'
;MERAGATRDEIQAQWAAFAAYPGTALAKAAPAGAREAAARQQLGDRSKLPIELAFTAVDGRKVDLRDLRGKVVLVEFWATWCAPCKEEIPNLKKIYA
;
A
#
# COMPACT_ATOMS: atom_id res chain seq x y z
N MET A 1 -23.06 -20.97 6.41
CA MET A 1 -23.07 -20.28 7.72
C MET A 1 -22.35 -21.24 8.65
N GLU A 2 -21.13 -21.01 9.13
CA GLU A 2 -20.56 -19.81 9.76
C GLU A 2 -19.10 -19.59 9.31
N ARG A 3 -18.71 -18.33 9.09
CA ARG A 3 -17.29 -17.96 8.96
C ARG A 3 -16.70 -17.97 10.36
N ALA A 4 -15.82 -18.92 10.66
CA ALA A 4 -15.05 -18.91 11.89
C ALA A 4 -14.23 -17.60 11.93
N GLY A 5 -14.64 -16.66 12.79
CA GLY A 5 -13.88 -15.47 13.08
C GLY A 5 -12.66 -15.85 13.92
N ALA A 6 -11.52 -15.23 13.62
CA ALA A 6 -10.28 -15.42 14.38
C ALA A 6 -10.54 -15.15 15.88
N THR A 7 -10.08 -16.07 16.71
CA THR A 7 -10.21 -16.01 18.17
C THR A 7 -9.40 -14.83 18.74
N ARG A 8 -9.74 -14.38 19.95
CA ARG A 8 -9.05 -13.26 20.61
C ARG A 8 -7.54 -13.48 20.72
N ASP A 9 -7.13 -14.72 20.94
CA ASP A 9 -5.70 -15.12 20.99
C ASP A 9 -5.02 -15.06 19.61
N GLU A 10 -5.73 -15.40 18.52
CA GLU A 10 -5.23 -15.24 17.14
C GLU A 10 -5.09 -13.76 16.74
N ILE A 11 -6.04 -12.93 17.15
CA ILE A 11 -5.97 -11.47 16.95
C ILE A 11 -4.82 -10.88 17.78
N GLN A 12 -4.57 -11.39 19.00
CA GLN A 12 -3.42 -10.99 19.82
C GLN A 12 -2.08 -11.44 19.21
N ALA A 13 -2.00 -12.63 18.62
CA ALA A 13 -0.81 -13.08 17.89
C ALA A 13 -0.55 -12.25 16.62
N GLN A 14 -1.60 -11.86 15.89
CA GLN A 14 -1.50 -10.93 14.76
C GLN A 14 -1.09 -9.52 15.22
N TRP A 15 -1.52 -9.07 16.40
CA TRP A 15 -1.05 -7.83 17.01
C TRP A 15 0.40 -7.89 17.50
N ALA A 16 0.90 -9.06 17.91
CA ALA A 16 2.32 -9.23 18.22
C ALA A 16 3.23 -9.05 16.99
N ALA A 17 2.74 -9.43 15.80
CA ALA A 17 3.42 -9.11 14.54
C ALA A 17 3.38 -7.59 14.23
N PHE A 18 2.31 -6.88 14.64
CA PHE A 18 2.28 -5.41 14.66
C PHE A 18 3.14 -4.80 15.80
N ALA A 19 3.52 -5.52 16.84
CA ALA A 19 4.50 -5.02 17.82
C ALA A 19 5.92 -4.94 17.23
N ALA A 20 6.18 -5.62 16.11
CA ALA A 20 7.37 -5.44 15.28
C ALA A 20 7.24 -4.29 14.26
N TYR A 21 6.13 -3.53 14.29
CA TYR A 21 5.95 -2.30 13.52
C TYR A 21 6.97 -1.24 14.01
N PRO A 22 7.57 -0.46 13.11
CA PRO A 22 8.60 0.51 13.46
C PRO A 22 8.01 1.57 14.41
N GLY A 23 8.28 1.43 15.71
CA GLY A 23 7.71 2.29 16.75
C GLY A 23 7.87 1.74 18.17
N THR A 24 8.02 0.43 18.37
CA THR A 24 8.42 -0.12 19.68
C THR A 24 9.96 -0.20 19.79
N ALA A 25 10.47 0.06 20.99
CA ALA A 25 11.86 0.35 21.30
C ALA A 25 12.92 -0.72 20.94
N LEU A 26 12.54 -1.83 20.29
CA LEU A 26 13.44 -2.90 19.82
C LEU A 26 13.95 -2.71 18.38
N ALA A 27 13.58 -1.63 17.69
CA ALA A 27 14.10 -1.33 16.35
C ALA A 27 15.56 -0.79 16.33
N LYS A 28 16.22 -0.60 17.48
CA LYS A 28 17.48 0.15 17.63
C LYS A 28 18.78 -0.58 17.25
N ALA A 29 18.73 -1.81 16.71
CA ALA A 29 19.96 -2.59 16.44
C ALA A 29 20.15 -3.04 14.97
N ALA A 30 19.61 -2.32 13.98
CA ALA A 30 20.01 -2.53 12.60
C ALA A 30 20.45 -1.19 11.99
N PRO A 31 21.64 -1.10 11.37
CA PRO A 31 22.06 0.13 10.69
C PRO A 31 21.05 0.43 9.59
N ALA A 32 20.62 1.70 9.49
CA ALA A 32 19.55 2.14 8.59
C ALA A 32 19.71 1.62 7.15
N GLY A 33 20.96 1.54 6.66
CA GLY A 33 21.27 1.02 5.32
C GLY A 33 21.05 -0.48 5.10
N ALA A 34 21.06 -1.31 6.15
CA ALA A 34 20.87 -2.76 6.00
C ALA A 34 19.41 -3.14 5.76
N ARG A 35 18.46 -2.39 6.33
CA ARG A 35 17.01 -2.61 6.11
C ARG A 35 16.58 -2.20 4.70
N GLU A 36 17.07 -1.06 4.20
CA GLU A 36 16.80 -0.62 2.83
C GLU A 36 17.49 -1.48 1.77
N ALA A 37 18.71 -1.96 2.04
CA ALA A 37 19.41 -2.88 1.14
C ALA A 37 18.67 -4.23 1.02
N ALA A 38 18.22 -4.80 2.14
CA ALA A 38 17.46 -6.05 2.15
C ALA A 38 16.10 -5.92 1.43
N ALA A 39 15.39 -4.81 1.64
CA ALA A 39 14.12 -4.53 0.97
C ALA A 39 14.27 -4.39 -0.56
N ARG A 40 15.35 -3.72 -1.02
CA ARG A 40 15.67 -3.61 -2.46
C ARG A 40 16.04 -4.95 -3.08
N GLN A 41 16.75 -5.81 -2.34
CA GLN A 41 17.19 -7.11 -2.86
C GLN A 41 16.03 -8.10 -3.08
N GLN A 42 14.98 -8.04 -2.26
CA GLN A 42 13.83 -8.96 -2.37
C GLN A 42 12.83 -8.61 -3.46
N LEU A 43 12.81 -7.38 -3.95
CA LEU A 43 11.77 -6.89 -4.85
C LEU A 43 12.12 -6.95 -6.35
N GLY A 44 13.38 -7.27 -6.69
CA GLY A 44 13.86 -7.25 -8.06
C GLY A 44 13.69 -5.88 -8.74
N ASP A 45 13.92 -5.82 -10.05
CA ASP A 45 13.65 -4.63 -10.85
C ASP A 45 12.13 -4.50 -11.11
N ARG A 46 11.42 -3.87 -10.16
CA ARG A 46 9.97 -3.64 -10.28
C ARG A 46 9.58 -2.74 -11.45
N SER A 47 10.54 -2.01 -12.03
CA SER A 47 10.30 -1.16 -13.21
C SER A 47 9.91 -1.97 -14.45
N LYS A 48 10.19 -3.28 -14.46
CA LYS A 48 9.86 -4.19 -15.56
C LYS A 48 8.56 -4.96 -15.36
N LEU A 49 7.93 -4.86 -14.19
CA LEU A 49 6.67 -5.56 -13.94
C LEU A 49 5.50 -4.72 -14.46
N PRO A 50 4.70 -5.23 -15.41
CA PRO A 50 3.53 -4.51 -15.88
C PRO A 50 2.52 -4.37 -14.73
N ILE A 51 2.08 -3.14 -14.46
CA ILE A 51 0.96 -2.89 -13.55
C ILE A 51 -0.32 -3.17 -14.33
N GLU A 52 -0.85 -4.39 -14.18
CA GLU A 52 -2.14 -4.78 -14.72
C GLU A 52 -3.22 -4.62 -13.64
N LEU A 53 -4.10 -3.63 -13.83
CA LEU A 53 -5.16 -3.32 -12.90
C LEU A 53 -6.46 -3.13 -13.67
N ALA A 54 -7.41 -4.02 -13.42
CA ALA A 54 -8.78 -3.95 -13.94
C ALA A 54 -9.76 -4.05 -12.77
N PHE A 55 -10.66 -3.08 -12.65
CA PHE A 55 -11.60 -2.98 -11.53
C PHE A 55 -12.88 -2.28 -11.94
N THR A 56 -13.93 -2.47 -11.13
CA THR A 56 -15.15 -1.67 -11.22
C THR A 56 -15.01 -0.50 -10.26
N ALA A 57 -15.08 0.72 -10.78
CA ALA A 57 -15.06 1.94 -10.00
C ALA A 57 -16.34 2.08 -9.16
N VAL A 58 -16.31 2.98 -8.17
CA VAL A 58 -17.43 3.25 -7.26
C VAL A 58 -18.70 3.74 -7.96
N ASP A 59 -18.56 4.29 -9.17
CA ASP A 59 -19.66 4.74 -10.03
C ASP A 59 -20.16 3.63 -11.00
N GLY A 60 -19.66 2.40 -10.87
CA GLY A 60 -20.03 1.25 -11.70
C GLY A 60 -19.27 1.14 -13.02
N ARG A 61 -18.39 2.09 -13.36
CA ARG A 61 -17.59 1.99 -14.59
C ARG A 61 -16.56 0.88 -14.48
N LYS A 62 -16.40 0.10 -15.55
CA LYS A 62 -15.25 -0.81 -15.70
C LYS A 62 -14.04 0.02 -16.11
N VAL A 63 -12.98 -0.07 -15.32
CA VAL A 63 -11.71 0.62 -15.55
C VAL A 63 -10.64 -0.44 -15.77
N ASP A 64 -9.88 -0.29 -16.84
CA ASP A 64 -8.73 -1.13 -17.16
C ASP A 64 -7.55 -0.22 -17.55
N LEU A 65 -6.41 -0.38 -16.85
CA LEU A 65 -5.22 0.43 -17.16
C LEU A 65 -4.66 0.15 -18.57
N ARG A 66 -4.99 -1.01 -19.17
CA ARG A 66 -4.57 -1.34 -20.54
C ARG A 66 -5.17 -0.37 -21.56
N ASP A 67 -6.36 0.16 -21.29
CA ASP A 67 -7.05 1.12 -22.16
C ASP A 67 -6.45 2.53 -22.08
N LEU A 68 -5.63 2.80 -21.05
CA LEU A 68 -4.98 4.08 -20.83
C LEU A 68 -3.51 4.12 -21.30
N ARG A 69 -3.04 3.05 -21.95
CA ARG A 69 -1.67 3.00 -22.50
C ARG A 69 -1.45 4.12 -23.52
N GLY A 70 -0.25 4.69 -23.50
CA GLY A 70 0.13 5.83 -24.34
C GLY A 70 -0.30 7.19 -23.81
N LYS A 71 -1.02 7.25 -22.67
CA LYS A 71 -1.32 8.50 -21.95
C LYS A 71 -0.48 8.59 -20.69
N VAL A 72 -0.16 9.82 -20.29
CA VAL A 72 0.40 10.08 -18.96
C VAL A 72 -0.74 9.97 -17.95
N VAL A 73 -0.65 8.99 -17.06
CA VAL A 73 -1.67 8.70 -16.04
C VAL A 73 -1.03 8.72 -14.66
N LEU A 74 -1.60 9.51 -13.76
CA LEU A 74 -1.27 9.47 -12.34
C LEU A 74 -2.18 8.46 -11.64
N VAL A 75 -1.60 7.47 -10.98
CA VAL A 75 -2.31 6.51 -10.13
C VAL A 75 -1.91 6.76 -8.68
N GLU A 76 -2.89 7.08 -7.84
CA GLU A 76 -2.68 7.37 -6.42
C GLU A 76 -3.38 6.31 -5.57
N PHE A 77 -2.61 5.64 -4.71
CA PHE A 77 -3.11 4.58 -3.83
C PHE A 77 -3.34 5.14 -2.43
N TRP A 78 -4.61 5.32 -2.05
CA TRP A 78 -4.99 5.87 -0.75
C TRP A 78 -6.14 5.10 -0.12
N ALA A 79 -6.45 5.47 1.13
CA ALA A 79 -7.58 4.94 1.86
C ALA A 79 -8.18 6.00 2.78
N THR A 80 -9.46 5.83 3.15
CA THR A 80 -10.22 6.78 3.99
C THR A 80 -9.61 6.99 5.38
N TRP A 81 -8.91 5.98 5.87
CA TRP A 81 -8.18 5.99 7.14
C TRP A 81 -6.73 6.49 7.02
N CYS A 82 -6.22 6.72 5.80
CA CYS A 82 -4.88 7.27 5.61
C CYS A 82 -4.90 8.80 5.85
N ALA A 83 -4.58 9.22 7.07
CA ALA A 83 -4.48 10.63 7.44
C ALA A 83 -3.50 11.44 6.55
N PRO A 84 -2.22 11.03 6.38
CA PRO A 84 -1.29 11.80 5.55
C PRO A 84 -1.70 11.85 4.07
N CYS A 85 -2.28 10.77 3.51
CA CYS A 85 -2.77 10.79 2.12
C CYS A 85 -3.85 11.85 1.92
N LYS A 86 -4.80 11.96 2.86
CA LYS A 86 -5.91 12.94 2.76
C LYS A 86 -5.42 14.38 2.78
N GLU A 87 -4.32 14.67 3.48
CA GLU A 87 -3.71 16.00 3.52
C GLU A 87 -3.04 16.37 2.18
N GLU A 88 -2.61 15.37 1.40
CA GLU A 88 -1.93 15.57 0.12
C GLU A 88 -2.89 15.71 -1.08
N ILE A 89 -4.06 15.03 -1.04
CA ILE A 89 -5.09 15.07 -2.10
C ILE A 89 -5.44 16.51 -2.55
N PRO A 90 -5.65 17.51 -1.67
CA PRO A 90 -5.96 18.88 -2.09
C PRO A 90 -4.86 19.51 -2.95
N ASN A 91 -3.60 19.18 -2.70
CA ASN A 91 -2.48 19.69 -3.48
C ASN A 91 -2.40 18.99 -4.84
N LEU A 92 -2.64 17.68 -4.88
CA LEU A 92 -2.74 16.94 -6.16
C LEU A 92 -3.86 17.50 -7.04
N LYS A 93 -5.02 17.82 -6.46
CA LYS A 93 -6.12 18.45 -7.20
C LYS A 93 -5.73 19.81 -7.80
N LYS A 94 -4.88 20.62 -7.16
CA LYS A 94 -4.45 21.91 -7.73
C LYS A 94 -3.59 21.75 -8.98
N ILE A 95 -2.84 20.66 -9.08
CA ILE A 95 -1.87 20.44 -10.16
C ILE A 95 -2.53 19.77 -11.37
N TYR A 96 -3.57 18.95 -11.15
CA TYR A 96 -4.14 18.06 -12.15
C TYR A 96 -5.66 18.23 -12.39
N ALA A 97 -6.34 19.20 -11.76
CA ALA A 97 -7.76 19.48 -11.98
C ALA A 97 -8.02 20.47 -13.12
#